data_AF-A0A0F8AWY4-F1
#
_entry.id   AF-A0A0F8AWY4-F1
#
_cell.length_a   1.000
_cell.length_b   1.000
_cell.length_c   1.000
_cell.angle_alpha   90.00
_cell.angle_beta   90.00
_cell.angle_gamma   90.00
#
_symmetry.space_group_name_H-M   'P 1'
#
loop_
_entity.id
_entity.type
_entity.pdbx_description
1 polymer ?
#
loop_
_entity_poly.entity_id
_entity_poly.type
_entity_poly.pdbx_seq_one_letter_code
_entity_poly.pdbx_strand_id
1 'polypeptide(L)'
;MHSTRLTAALTQMTDDILRGSGRLAYEVELMRGEVLGLSEALDETLQDDIKKFVPEGIDSTTVVPPRPTATLDAAAPPPSAMATESKDTTKDVNPESSSDFLKLSPNDPECIHQLQRLTVVRERLESVIRTFGEAMEFVFPPSELSITSSFLSVSAPEPGSDDQSLEEKGQQVLQKLRQEIADLLDDKDDPITGVENATSRIEKLKDLNIIWQGTVEEKGRTKFIESLVLMVTERHEQLLRASEAKAAAEKAARTPGGKAAATSSTQESAPVSGYAGFMSQFQKIREAVKQ
;
A
#
# COMPACT_ATOMS: atom_id res chain seq x y z
N MET A 1 -11.61 14.08 47.09
CA MET A 1 -12.82 13.31 46.68
C MET A 1 -12.62 12.49 45.41
N HIS A 2 -11.85 12.95 44.40
CA HIS A 2 -11.60 12.16 43.17
C HIS A 2 -10.56 11.05 43.35
N SER A 3 -9.42 11.33 43.98
CA SER A 3 -8.36 10.33 44.23
C SER A 3 -8.87 9.12 45.02
N THR A 4 -9.71 9.31 46.04
CA THR A 4 -10.29 8.22 46.84
C THR A 4 -11.22 7.30 46.03
N ARG A 5 -11.94 7.83 45.03
CA ARG A 5 -12.77 7.02 44.11
C ARG A 5 -11.91 6.22 43.15
N LEU A 6 -10.82 6.81 42.65
CA LEU A 6 -9.88 6.11 41.77
C LEU A 6 -9.15 4.98 42.49
N THR A 7 -8.71 5.21 43.73
CA THR A 7 -8.12 4.16 44.57
C THR A 7 -9.11 3.02 44.80
N ALA A 8 -10.37 3.32 45.11
CA ALA A 8 -11.39 2.29 45.28
C ALA A 8 -11.64 1.48 44.01
N ALA A 9 -11.69 2.14 42.84
CA ALA A 9 -11.87 1.46 41.55
C ALA A 9 -10.65 0.58 41.18
N LEU A 10 -9.44 1.04 41.47
CA LEU A 10 -8.21 0.29 41.21
C LEU A 10 -8.10 -0.94 42.11
N THR A 11 -8.49 -0.81 43.38
CA THR A 11 -8.59 -1.95 44.30
C THR A 11 -9.64 -2.95 43.80
N GLN A 12 -10.81 -2.48 43.37
CA GLN A 12 -11.85 -3.35 42.82
C GLN A 12 -11.37 -4.12 41.58
N MET A 13 -10.74 -3.44 40.62
CA MET A 13 -10.19 -4.09 39.43
C MET A 13 -9.10 -5.11 39.78
N THR A 14 -8.26 -4.82 40.78
CA THR A 14 -7.22 -5.74 41.24
C THR A 14 -7.84 -7.00 41.84
N ASP A 15 -8.88 -6.85 42.67
CA ASP A 15 -9.60 -7.98 43.24
C ASP A 15 -10.34 -8.80 42.17
N ASP A 16 -10.93 -8.13 41.17
CA ASP A 16 -11.59 -8.80 40.05
C ASP A 16 -10.59 -9.60 39.19
N ILE A 17 -9.38 -9.07 38.97
CA ILE A 17 -8.29 -9.79 38.28
C ILE A 17 -7.82 -10.99 39.10
N LEU A 18 -7.58 -10.81 40.41
CA LEU A 18 -7.14 -11.91 41.28
C LEU A 18 -8.19 -13.02 41.36
N ARG A 19 -9.47 -12.65 41.42
CA ARG A 19 -10.58 -13.60 41.44
C ARG A 19 -10.78 -14.30 40.09
N GLY A 20 -10.58 -13.58 38.98
CA GLY A 20 -10.65 -14.12 37.62
C GLY A 20 -9.50 -15.09 37.28
N SER A 21 -8.32 -14.87 37.88
CA SER A 21 -7.11 -15.65 37.58
C SER A 21 -7.25 -17.15 37.86
N GLY A 22 -7.90 -17.54 38.97
CA GLY A 22 -8.09 -18.94 39.33
C GLY A 22 -9.07 -19.67 38.40
N ARG A 23 -10.14 -18.99 37.95
CA ARG A 23 -11.10 -19.56 36.99
C ARG A 23 -10.46 -19.75 35.63
N LEU A 24 -9.73 -18.74 35.15
CA LEU A 24 -9.03 -18.81 33.87
C LEU A 24 -7.99 -19.94 33.87
N ALA A 25 -7.22 -20.09 34.96
CA ALA A 25 -6.26 -21.18 35.09
C ALA A 25 -6.92 -22.56 35.00
N TYR A 26 -8.09 -22.75 35.62
CA TYR A 26 -8.84 -24.00 35.51
C TYR A 26 -9.34 -24.25 34.08
N GLU A 27 -9.90 -23.23 33.42
CA GLU A 27 -10.39 -23.34 32.04
C GLU A 27 -9.24 -23.67 31.07
N VAL A 28 -8.06 -23.06 31.27
CA VAL A 28 -6.85 -23.36 30.47
C VAL A 28 -6.37 -24.79 30.69
N GLU A 29 -6.30 -25.27 31.93
CA GLU A 29 -5.85 -26.65 32.19
C GLU A 29 -6.86 -27.68 31.68
N LEU A 30 -8.17 -27.37 31.76
CA LEU A 30 -9.22 -28.18 31.16
C LEU A 30 -9.05 -28.26 29.63
N MET A 31 -8.90 -27.10 28.97
CA MET A 31 -8.67 -27.05 27.52
C MET A 31 -7.41 -27.80 27.12
N ARG A 32 -6.34 -27.69 27.90
CA ARG A 32 -5.11 -28.44 27.66
C ARG A 32 -5.34 -29.95 27.74
N GLY A 33 -6.12 -30.41 28.72
CA GLY A 33 -6.54 -31.81 28.82
C GLY A 33 -7.37 -32.28 27.62
N GLU A 34 -8.34 -31.47 27.18
CA GLU A 34 -9.18 -31.77 26.02
C GLU A 34 -8.36 -31.81 24.71
N VAL A 35 -7.43 -30.86 24.52
CA VAL A 35 -6.52 -30.83 23.36
C VAL A 35 -5.59 -32.04 23.36
N LEU A 36 -5.06 -32.42 24.52
CA LEU A 36 -4.23 -33.62 24.64
C LEU A 36 -5.05 -34.88 24.30
N GLY A 37 -6.28 -34.98 24.82
CA GLY A 37 -7.18 -36.09 24.53
C GLY A 37 -7.60 -36.14 23.06
N LEU A 38 -7.82 -34.99 22.42
CA LEU A 38 -8.06 -34.92 20.97
C LEU A 38 -6.83 -35.36 20.18
N SER A 39 -5.63 -34.94 20.59
CA SER A 39 -4.37 -35.34 19.94
C SER A 39 -4.16 -36.85 20.02
N GLU A 40 -4.39 -37.46 21.19
CA GLU A 40 -4.32 -38.91 21.38
C GLU A 40 -5.39 -39.64 20.55
N ALA A 41 -6.62 -39.12 20.52
CA ALA A 41 -7.68 -39.68 19.70
C ALA A 41 -7.32 -39.64 18.20
N LEU A 42 -6.73 -38.56 17.71
CA LEU A 42 -6.32 -38.42 16.30
C LEU A 42 -5.17 -39.36 15.93
N ASP A 43 -4.18 -39.54 16.80
CA ASP A 43 -2.99 -40.33 16.50
C ASP A 43 -3.17 -41.83 16.76
N GLU A 44 -3.94 -42.21 17.78
CA GLU A 44 -4.12 -43.61 18.17
C GLU A 44 -5.43 -44.22 17.63
N THR A 45 -6.57 -43.55 17.83
CA THR A 45 -7.88 -44.16 17.57
C THR A 45 -8.43 -43.88 16.17
N LEU A 46 -8.28 -42.65 15.70
CA LEU A 46 -8.93 -42.16 14.48
C LEU A 46 -8.00 -42.22 13.28
N GLN A 47 -6.71 -42.50 13.48
CA GLN A 47 -5.68 -42.53 12.44
C GLN A 47 -6.04 -43.51 11.32
N ASP A 48 -6.55 -44.69 11.66
CA ASP A 48 -6.94 -45.71 10.67
C ASP A 48 -8.22 -45.38 9.92
N ASP A 49 -9.13 -44.64 10.56
CA ASP A 49 -10.33 -44.12 9.89
C ASP A 49 -9.99 -42.95 8.97
N ILE A 50 -9.10 -42.04 9.39
CA ILE A 50 -8.60 -40.93 8.57
C ILE A 50 -7.89 -41.45 7.31
N LYS A 51 -7.09 -42.52 7.41
CA LYS A 51 -6.45 -43.17 6.24
C LYS A 51 -7.45 -43.68 5.19
N LYS A 52 -8.68 -44.03 5.59
CA LYS A 52 -9.74 -44.44 4.64
C LYS A 52 -10.28 -43.25 3.84
N PHE A 53 -10.23 -42.04 4.41
CA PHE A 53 -10.70 -40.82 3.76
C PHE A 53 -9.59 -40.10 2.97
N VAL A 54 -8.31 -40.29 3.33
CA VAL A 54 -7.16 -39.70 2.63
C VAL A 54 -6.06 -40.75 2.41
N PRO A 55 -6.12 -41.52 1.30
CA PRO A 55 -5.18 -42.61 1.03
C PRO A 55 -3.73 -42.18 0.77
N GLU A 56 -3.51 -40.91 0.39
CA GLU A 56 -2.18 -40.39 0.01
C GLU A 56 -1.43 -39.67 1.15
N GLY A 57 -2.01 -39.57 2.35
CA GLY A 57 -1.36 -38.91 3.49
C GLY A 57 -1.20 -37.38 3.34
N ILE A 58 -0.92 -36.71 4.46
CA ILE A 58 -0.54 -35.28 4.50
C ILE A 58 0.94 -35.19 4.86
N ASP A 59 1.82 -35.39 3.88
CA ASP A 59 3.27 -35.29 4.05
C ASP A 59 3.68 -33.88 4.50
N SER A 60 3.82 -33.73 5.81
CA SER A 60 4.38 -32.56 6.48
C SER A 60 5.64 -32.96 7.24
N THR A 61 6.61 -33.52 6.52
CA THR A 61 7.98 -33.73 7.04
C THR A 61 8.88 -32.58 6.57
N THR A 62 8.99 -31.55 7.41
CA THR A 62 10.15 -30.64 7.40
C THR A 62 11.35 -31.42 7.91
N VAL A 63 12.16 -31.96 7.00
CA VAL A 63 13.41 -32.68 7.31
C VAL A 63 14.47 -31.68 7.76
N VAL A 64 14.84 -31.71 9.05
CA VAL A 64 16.14 -31.22 9.55
C VAL A 64 17.17 -32.34 9.32
N PRO A 65 18.31 -32.10 8.64
CA PRO A 65 19.25 -33.18 8.33
C PRO A 65 20.30 -33.35 9.45
N PRO A 66 20.58 -34.58 9.92
CA PRO A 66 21.85 -34.90 10.55
C PRO A 66 22.78 -35.67 9.60
N ARG A 67 23.95 -35.05 9.36
CA ARG A 67 25.30 -35.59 9.14
C ARG A 67 25.48 -37.00 8.53
N PRO A 68 26.23 -37.14 7.41
CA PRO A 68 26.52 -38.43 6.80
C PRO A 68 27.66 -39.17 7.53
N THR A 69 27.44 -40.45 7.82
CA THR A 69 28.52 -41.43 8.02
C THR A 69 28.60 -42.30 6.78
N ALA A 70 29.82 -42.41 6.26
CA ALA A 70 30.14 -43.11 5.03
C ALA A 70 30.26 -44.62 5.26
N THR A 71 29.69 -45.42 4.35
CA THR A 71 30.19 -46.76 4.02
C THR A 71 30.12 -46.99 2.52
N LEU A 72 31.18 -47.62 2.02
CA LEU A 72 31.58 -47.86 0.64
C LEU A 72 30.96 -49.15 0.06
N ASP A 73 31.25 -49.36 -1.23
CA ASP A 73 31.03 -50.53 -2.11
C ASP A 73 29.70 -50.59 -2.89
N ALA A 74 29.64 -50.98 -4.17
CA ALA A 74 30.58 -51.15 -5.28
C ALA A 74 29.76 -51.54 -6.53
N ALA A 75 30.30 -51.27 -7.72
CA ALA A 75 30.10 -51.98 -8.99
C ALA A 75 28.83 -51.74 -9.86
N ALA A 76 29.07 -51.08 -11.01
CA ALA A 76 28.31 -51.14 -12.27
C ALA A 76 28.54 -52.52 -12.99
N PRO A 77 27.91 -52.89 -14.15
CA PRO A 77 27.79 -52.11 -15.41
C PRO A 77 26.51 -52.35 -16.29
N PRO A 78 26.36 -51.68 -17.47
CA PRO A 78 25.16 -51.64 -18.33
C PRO A 78 25.31 -52.40 -19.68
N PRO A 79 24.28 -52.38 -20.56
CA PRO A 79 24.56 -52.35 -22.01
C PRO A 79 23.68 -51.40 -22.88
N SER A 80 24.38 -50.71 -23.79
CA SER A 80 24.13 -50.40 -25.23
C SER A 80 22.71 -50.03 -25.74
N ALA A 81 22.47 -48.83 -26.29
CA ALA A 81 22.84 -48.25 -27.61
C ALA A 81 21.87 -48.57 -28.78
N MET A 82 21.16 -47.56 -29.30
CA MET A 82 20.88 -47.39 -30.75
C MET A 82 20.28 -46.00 -31.07
N ALA A 83 20.67 -45.47 -32.23
CA ALA A 83 20.46 -44.10 -32.73
C ALA A 83 19.31 -43.99 -33.76
N THR A 84 18.84 -42.76 -34.03
CA THR A 84 18.34 -42.31 -35.35
C THR A 84 18.26 -40.77 -35.47
N GLU A 85 18.43 -40.29 -36.72
CA GLU A 85 18.84 -38.97 -37.22
C GLU A 85 17.69 -37.95 -37.45
N SER A 86 17.88 -36.65 -37.15
CA SER A 86 18.09 -35.45 -38.03
C SER A 86 17.10 -35.13 -39.18
N LYS A 87 16.49 -33.92 -39.18
CA LYS A 87 16.34 -33.04 -40.37
C LYS A 87 15.99 -31.57 -40.03
N ASP A 88 16.65 -30.65 -40.73
CA ASP A 88 16.66 -29.18 -40.65
C ASP A 88 15.77 -28.50 -41.74
N THR A 89 15.36 -27.22 -41.55
CA THR A 89 15.39 -26.06 -42.51
C THR A 89 14.32 -24.95 -42.26
N THR A 90 14.75 -23.87 -41.59
CA THR A 90 14.63 -22.37 -41.76
C THR A 90 13.43 -21.52 -42.31
N LYS A 91 13.35 -20.29 -41.73
CA LYS A 91 12.87 -18.92 -42.15
C LYS A 91 11.46 -18.46 -41.63
N ASP A 92 11.19 -17.24 -41.13
CA ASP A 92 11.75 -15.88 -41.32
C ASP A 92 11.36 -14.88 -40.16
N VAL A 93 11.91 -13.65 -40.23
CA VAL A 93 12.12 -12.57 -39.19
C VAL A 93 11.00 -11.49 -39.09
N ASN A 94 10.63 -10.94 -37.91
CA ASN A 94 10.87 -9.56 -37.34
C ASN A 94 9.82 -9.19 -36.22
N PRO A 95 9.89 -8.05 -35.47
CA PRO A 95 10.32 -7.95 -34.07
C PRO A 95 9.27 -7.31 -33.11
N GLU A 96 9.69 -7.06 -31.85
CA GLU A 96 9.04 -6.24 -30.81
C GLU A 96 8.01 -6.91 -29.89
N SER A 97 8.51 -7.45 -28.78
CA SER A 97 8.07 -7.09 -27.43
C SER A 97 8.93 -7.85 -26.41
N SER A 98 9.39 -7.13 -25.38
CA SER A 98 10.17 -7.64 -24.26
C SER A 98 9.33 -8.62 -23.41
N SER A 99 9.25 -9.86 -23.87
CA SER A 99 8.74 -11.05 -23.16
C SER A 99 9.33 -12.32 -23.78
N ASP A 100 10.65 -12.32 -23.98
CA ASP A 100 11.37 -13.34 -24.75
C ASP A 100 12.09 -14.39 -23.88
N PHE A 101 11.52 -14.72 -22.71
CA PHE A 101 11.94 -15.90 -21.95
C PHE A 101 10.95 -17.06 -22.15
N LEU A 102 11.22 -17.80 -23.25
CA LEU A 102 11.08 -19.26 -23.36
C LEU A 102 9.70 -19.80 -23.79
N LYS A 103 9.47 -19.72 -25.10
CA LYS A 103 8.44 -20.48 -25.81
C LYS A 103 8.83 -21.97 -25.83
N LEU A 104 8.11 -22.76 -25.07
CA LEU A 104 8.40 -24.17 -24.82
C LEU A 104 8.21 -25.03 -26.07
N SER A 105 9.24 -25.78 -26.47
CA SER A 105 9.06 -26.93 -27.35
C SER A 105 8.89 -28.18 -26.48
N PRO A 106 7.94 -29.08 -26.78
CA PRO A 106 7.73 -30.31 -26.00
C PRO A 106 8.90 -31.31 -26.06
N ASN A 107 10.04 -30.92 -26.64
CA ASN A 107 11.25 -31.72 -26.79
C ASN A 107 12.37 -31.30 -25.82
N ASP A 108 12.14 -30.32 -24.95
CA ASP A 108 13.16 -29.88 -24.00
C ASP A 108 13.33 -30.93 -22.87
N PRO A 109 14.56 -31.25 -22.45
CA PRO A 109 14.80 -32.12 -21.30
C PRO A 109 14.19 -31.58 -20.01
N GLU A 110 13.73 -32.47 -19.12
CA GLU A 110 13.06 -32.11 -17.86
C GLU A 110 13.88 -31.17 -16.96
N CYS A 111 15.21 -31.30 -16.96
CA CYS A 111 16.14 -30.39 -16.28
C CYS A 111 15.99 -28.93 -16.74
N ILE A 112 15.75 -28.70 -18.05
CA ILE A 112 15.56 -27.35 -18.59
C ILE A 112 14.25 -26.77 -18.07
N HIS A 113 13.15 -27.54 -18.08
CA HIS A 113 11.88 -27.10 -17.48
C HIS A 113 12.01 -26.77 -15.99
N GLN A 114 12.74 -27.58 -15.24
CA GLN A 114 13.01 -27.35 -13.82
C GLN A 114 13.81 -26.07 -13.60
N LEU A 115 14.89 -25.85 -14.37
CA LEU A 115 15.68 -24.62 -14.31
C LEU A 115 14.85 -23.39 -14.66
N GLN A 116 14.03 -23.44 -15.70
CA GLN A 116 13.13 -22.35 -16.07
C GLN A 116 12.11 -22.05 -14.98
N ARG A 117 11.51 -23.09 -14.38
CA ARG A 117 10.60 -22.93 -13.24
C ARG A 117 11.30 -22.30 -12.05
N LEU A 118 12.53 -22.71 -11.76
CA LEU A 118 13.34 -22.10 -10.69
C LEU A 118 13.69 -20.65 -10.99
N THR A 119 13.97 -20.27 -12.24
CA THR A 119 14.19 -18.87 -12.64
C THR A 119 12.93 -18.04 -12.43
N VAL A 120 11.76 -18.51 -12.87
CA VAL A 120 10.48 -17.81 -12.66
C VAL A 120 10.15 -17.69 -11.16
N VAL A 121 10.36 -18.75 -10.39
CA VAL A 121 10.16 -18.72 -8.94
C VAL A 121 11.12 -17.72 -8.28
N ARG A 122 12.38 -17.69 -8.71
CA ARG A 122 13.38 -16.73 -8.20
C ARG A 122 12.96 -15.30 -8.50
N GLU A 123 12.59 -14.97 -9.73
CA GLU A 123 12.12 -13.63 -10.12
C GLU A 123 10.88 -13.22 -9.31
N ARG A 124 9.95 -14.15 -9.10
CA ARG A 124 8.77 -13.91 -8.28
C ARG A 124 9.13 -13.67 -6.82
N LEU A 125 10.05 -14.45 -6.25
CA LEU A 125 10.52 -14.25 -4.88
C LEU A 125 11.28 -12.93 -4.72
N GLU A 126 12.14 -12.56 -5.68
CA GLU A 126 12.82 -11.26 -5.68
C GLU A 126 11.82 -10.10 -5.74
N SER A 127 10.75 -10.23 -6.53
CA SER A 127 9.65 -9.26 -6.56
C SER A 127 8.93 -9.14 -5.22
N VAL A 128 8.57 -10.27 -4.60
CA VAL A 128 7.91 -10.30 -3.28
C VAL A 128 8.81 -9.70 -2.19
N ILE A 129 10.10 -10.05 -2.17
CA ILE A 129 11.06 -9.51 -1.21
C ILE A 129 11.16 -7.99 -1.38
N ARG A 130 11.19 -7.49 -2.62
CA ARG A 130 11.22 -6.06 -2.89
C ARG A 130 9.95 -5.36 -2.40
N THR A 131 8.76 -5.85 -2.75
CA THR A 131 7.50 -5.21 -2.35
C THR A 131 7.27 -5.24 -0.85
N PHE A 132 7.54 -6.36 -0.18
CA PHE A 132 7.45 -6.45 1.29
C PHE A 132 8.56 -5.65 1.98
N GLY A 133 9.76 -5.59 1.41
CA GLY A 133 10.85 -4.76 1.92
C GLY A 133 10.50 -3.29 1.91
N GLU A 134 10.00 -2.78 0.77
CA GLU A 134 9.53 -1.39 0.64
C GLU A 134 8.32 -1.11 1.55
N ALA A 135 7.40 -2.06 1.69
CA ALA A 135 6.27 -1.95 2.63
C ALA A 135 6.72 -1.89 4.09
N MET A 136 7.76 -2.65 4.46
CA MET A 136 8.34 -2.60 5.81
C MET A 136 9.16 -1.33 6.04
N GLU A 137 9.76 -0.74 5.02
CA GLU A 137 10.40 0.59 5.13
C GLU A 137 9.37 1.69 5.39
N PHE A 138 8.14 1.53 4.90
CA PHE A 138 7.00 2.38 5.22
C PHE A 138 6.41 2.06 6.62
N VAL A 139 7.23 2.28 7.65
CA VAL A 139 6.86 2.13 9.06
C VAL A 139 5.85 3.22 9.46
N PHE A 140 4.78 2.80 10.13
CA PHE A 140 3.72 3.71 10.58
C PHE A 140 3.78 3.86 12.11
N PRO A 141 3.84 5.09 12.65
CA PRO A 141 3.93 5.29 14.09
C PRO A 141 2.61 4.87 14.78
N PRO A 142 2.66 4.14 15.91
CA PRO A 142 1.47 3.70 16.64
C PRO A 142 0.56 4.85 17.11
N SER A 143 1.10 6.06 17.25
CA SER A 143 0.30 7.26 17.56
C SER A 143 -0.72 7.62 16.46
N GLU A 144 -0.38 7.41 15.19
CA GLU A 144 -1.28 7.68 14.05
C GLU A 144 -2.37 6.60 13.89
N LEU A 145 -2.14 5.40 14.42
CA LEU A 145 -3.17 4.36 14.57
C LEU A 145 -4.18 4.72 15.67
N SER A 146 -3.74 5.51 16.64
CA SER A 146 -4.45 5.81 17.88
C SER A 146 -5.47 6.96 17.77
N ILE A 147 -5.72 7.48 16.57
CA ILE A 147 -6.65 8.61 16.34
C ILE A 147 -8.13 8.25 16.67
N THR A 148 -8.48 6.98 16.78
CA THR A 148 -9.79 6.55 17.33
C THR A 148 -9.82 6.46 18.87
N SER A 149 -8.71 6.70 19.55
CA SER A 149 -8.54 6.55 21.01
C SER A 149 -7.88 7.76 21.68
N SER A 150 -8.29 8.98 21.32
CA SER A 150 -7.81 10.25 21.94
C SER A 150 -8.37 10.56 23.33
N PHE A 151 -8.59 9.57 24.21
CA PHE A 151 -9.07 9.82 25.59
C PHE A 151 -8.39 8.99 26.69
N LEU A 152 -7.23 8.40 26.41
CA LEU A 152 -6.35 7.82 27.44
C LEU A 152 -5.03 8.59 27.47
N SER A 153 -5.05 9.81 28.00
CA SER A 153 -3.84 10.50 28.44
C SER A 153 -3.27 9.76 29.64
N VAL A 154 -2.48 8.73 29.37
CA VAL A 154 -1.59 8.11 30.33
C VAL A 154 -0.28 8.90 30.28
N SER A 155 0.13 9.38 31.44
CA SER A 155 1.37 10.11 31.66
C SER A 155 2.57 9.43 31.00
N ALA A 156 3.32 10.24 30.24
CA ALA A 156 4.71 10.10 29.80
C ALA A 156 5.33 8.67 29.88
N PRO A 157 5.57 8.01 28.73
CA PRO A 157 6.43 6.82 28.70
C PRO A 157 7.85 7.21 29.15
N GLU A 158 8.50 6.31 29.87
CA GLU A 158 9.88 6.45 30.33
C GLU A 158 10.82 6.74 29.14
N PRO A 159 11.62 7.83 29.13
CA PRO A 159 12.49 8.17 28.00
C PRO A 159 13.57 7.10 27.82
N GLY A 160 13.45 6.27 26.78
CA GLY A 160 14.43 5.23 26.46
C GLY A 160 13.88 3.85 26.04
N SER A 161 12.57 3.62 25.98
CA SER A 161 12.02 2.35 25.47
C SER A 161 12.17 2.22 23.95
N ASP A 162 12.39 0.99 23.45
CA ASP A 162 12.49 0.69 22.01
C ASP A 162 11.29 1.21 21.19
N ASP A 163 10.13 1.33 21.83
CA ASP A 163 8.92 1.92 21.25
C ASP A 163 9.08 3.39 20.87
N GLN A 164 9.90 4.16 21.59
CA GLN A 164 10.22 5.55 21.21
C GLN A 164 11.09 5.60 19.95
N SER A 165 12.02 4.65 19.78
CA SER A 165 12.81 4.59 18.56
C SER A 165 11.96 4.22 17.35
N LEU A 166 10.97 3.32 17.51
CA LEU A 166 10.04 2.95 16.45
C LEU A 166 9.06 4.07 16.12
N GLU A 167 8.53 4.75 17.14
CA GLU A 167 7.68 5.94 17.01
C GLU A 167 8.44 7.05 16.25
N GLU A 168 9.65 7.38 16.70
CA GLU A 168 10.46 8.43 16.08
C GLU A 168 10.83 8.07 14.63
N LYS A 169 11.23 6.82 14.36
CA LYS A 169 11.53 6.36 12.99
C LYS A 169 10.30 6.42 12.10
N GLY A 170 9.13 5.99 12.59
CA GLY A 170 7.87 6.08 11.85
C GLY A 170 7.52 7.53 11.52
N GLN A 171 7.61 8.43 12.50
CA GLN A 171 7.38 9.86 12.26
C GLN A 171 8.38 10.46 11.27
N GLN A 172 9.67 10.12 11.37
CA GLN A 172 10.69 10.58 10.43
C GLN A 172 10.42 10.09 9.00
N VAL A 173 9.99 8.83 8.82
CA VAL A 173 9.61 8.28 7.50
C VAL A 173 8.42 9.03 6.91
N LEU A 174 7.37 9.27 7.70
CA LEU A 174 6.19 10.03 7.26
C LEU A 174 6.55 11.49 6.93
N GLN A 175 7.39 12.15 7.73
CA GLN A 175 7.88 13.50 7.46
C GLN A 175 8.73 13.54 6.17
N LYS A 176 9.61 12.56 5.98
CA LYS A 176 10.42 12.44 4.77
C LYS A 176 9.57 12.26 3.53
N LEU A 177 8.51 11.44 3.60
CA LEU A 177 7.56 11.26 2.49
C LEU A 177 6.78 12.54 2.18
N ARG A 178 6.33 13.27 3.21
CA ARG A 178 5.70 14.59 3.02
C ARG A 178 6.66 15.59 2.39
N GLN A 179 7.91 15.62 2.84
CA GLN A 179 8.93 16.53 2.29
C GLN A 179 9.29 16.16 0.86
N GLU A 180 9.48 14.88 0.55
CA GLU A 180 9.75 14.38 -0.81
C GLU A 180 8.65 14.84 -1.78
N ILE A 181 7.39 14.72 -1.38
CA ILE A 181 6.25 15.17 -2.19
C ILE A 181 6.19 16.70 -2.27
N ALA A 182 6.47 17.42 -1.18
CA ALA A 182 6.52 18.88 -1.19
C ALA A 182 7.63 19.41 -2.11
N ASP A 183 8.81 18.78 -2.10
CA ASP A 183 9.95 19.14 -2.95
C ASP A 183 9.59 18.94 -4.44
N LEU A 184 8.94 17.82 -4.80
CA LEU A 184 8.43 17.59 -6.15
C LEU A 184 7.36 18.60 -6.59
N LEU A 185 6.61 19.17 -5.64
CA LEU A 185 5.59 20.18 -5.91
C LEU A 185 6.16 21.61 -6.01
N ASP A 186 7.28 21.87 -5.35
CA ASP A 186 7.98 23.16 -5.32
C ASP A 186 8.94 23.37 -6.51
N ASP A 187 9.07 22.38 -7.40
CA ASP A 187 9.83 22.49 -8.64
C ASP A 187 9.34 23.68 -9.49
N LYS A 188 10.20 24.72 -9.55
CA LYS A 188 9.90 26.03 -10.18
C LYS A 188 10.04 26.01 -11.70
N ASP A 189 10.89 25.14 -12.21
CA ASP A 189 11.23 25.09 -13.63
C ASP A 189 10.08 24.44 -14.42
N ASP A 190 9.60 23.27 -13.98
CA ASP A 190 8.52 22.53 -14.61
C ASP A 190 7.42 22.14 -13.61
N PRO A 191 6.49 23.06 -13.31
CA PRO A 191 5.51 22.84 -12.25
C PRO A 191 4.46 21.78 -12.59
N ILE A 192 4.30 21.42 -13.87
CA ILE A 192 3.35 20.40 -14.34
C ILE A 192 3.96 18.99 -14.15
N THR A 193 5.21 18.80 -14.56
CA THR A 193 5.91 17.50 -14.42
C THR A 193 6.15 17.17 -12.95
N GLY A 194 6.38 18.17 -12.09
CA GLY A 194 6.46 17.99 -10.64
C GLY A 194 5.17 17.39 -10.04
N VAL A 195 4.01 17.84 -10.50
CA VAL A 195 2.70 17.30 -10.08
C VAL A 195 2.50 15.86 -10.58
N GLU A 196 2.91 15.55 -11.81
CA GLU A 196 2.85 14.20 -12.36
C GLU A 196 3.75 13.24 -11.57
N ASN A 197 4.99 13.63 -11.30
CA ASN A 197 5.93 12.85 -10.50
C ASN A 197 5.42 12.61 -9.07
N ALA A 198 4.87 13.65 -8.43
CA ALA A 198 4.25 13.52 -7.11
C ALA A 198 3.04 12.56 -7.14
N THR A 199 2.23 12.61 -8.20
CA THR A 199 1.09 11.71 -8.39
C THR A 199 1.55 10.26 -8.56
N SER A 200 2.55 10.00 -9.40
CA SER A 200 3.13 8.65 -9.58
C SER A 200 3.75 8.12 -8.29
N ARG A 201 4.32 8.99 -7.44
CA ARG A 201 4.86 8.58 -6.13
C ARG A 201 3.74 8.16 -5.17
N ILE A 202 2.64 8.90 -5.14
CA ILE A 202 1.46 8.56 -4.35
C ILE A 202 0.80 7.28 -4.84
N GLU A 203 0.75 7.03 -6.14
CA GLU A 203 0.26 5.78 -6.72
C GLU A 203 1.06 4.57 -6.23
N LYS A 204 2.39 4.65 -6.23
CA LYS A 204 3.25 3.61 -5.64
C LYS A 204 2.89 3.37 -4.17
N LEU A 205 2.71 4.43 -3.37
CA LEU A 205 2.32 4.29 -1.97
C LEU A 205 0.95 3.61 -1.80
N LYS A 206 0.01 3.82 -2.72
CA LYS A 206 -1.28 3.11 -2.75
C LYS A 206 -1.10 1.63 -3.05
N ASP A 207 -0.22 1.28 -3.97
CA ASP A 207 0.09 -0.13 -4.29
C ASP A 207 0.71 -0.84 -3.07
N LEU A 208 1.65 -0.19 -2.37
CA LEU A 208 2.20 -0.70 -1.12
C LEU A 208 1.13 -0.88 -0.04
N ASN A 209 0.12 0.00 0.02
CA ASN A 209 -0.95 -0.07 1.00
C ASN A 209 -1.84 -1.31 0.83
N ILE A 210 -1.87 -1.93 -0.35
CA ILE A 210 -2.65 -3.17 -0.60
C ILE A 210 -2.15 -4.31 0.29
N ILE A 211 -0.84 -4.37 0.58
CA ILE A 211 -0.24 -5.40 1.43
C ILE A 211 -0.80 -5.36 2.87
N TRP A 212 -1.25 -4.17 3.29
CA TRP A 212 -1.74 -3.92 4.64
C TRP A 212 -3.26 -4.05 4.77
N GLN A 213 -3.97 -4.45 3.72
CA GLN A 213 -5.42 -4.66 3.77
C GLN A 213 -5.80 -5.71 4.82
N GLY A 214 -6.81 -5.41 5.63
CA GLY A 214 -7.26 -6.24 6.74
C GLY A 214 -6.44 -6.09 8.02
N THR A 215 -5.34 -5.33 8.02
CA THR A 215 -4.56 -5.03 9.23
C THR A 215 -5.13 -3.80 9.97
N VAL A 216 -4.77 -3.66 11.25
CA VAL A 216 -5.12 -2.46 12.04
C VAL A 216 -4.52 -1.17 11.47
N GLU A 217 -3.47 -1.29 10.65
CA GLU A 217 -2.73 -0.18 10.08
C GLU A 217 -3.35 0.35 8.77
N GLU A 218 -4.22 -0.43 8.11
CA GLU A 218 -4.83 -0.10 6.82
C GLU A 218 -5.48 1.29 6.83
N LYS A 219 -6.31 1.57 7.85
CA LYS A 219 -7.06 2.83 7.93
C LYS A 219 -6.16 4.03 8.19
N GLY A 220 -5.11 3.87 9.00
CA GLY A 220 -4.15 4.94 9.30
C GLY A 220 -3.34 5.31 8.06
N ARG A 221 -2.76 4.30 7.39
CA ARG A 221 -2.01 4.48 6.15
C ARG A 221 -2.85 5.08 5.02
N THR A 222 -4.08 4.62 4.86
CA THR A 222 -5.00 5.15 3.84
C THR A 222 -5.26 6.64 4.04
N LYS A 223 -5.53 7.08 5.28
CA LYS A 223 -5.73 8.50 5.59
C LYS A 223 -4.48 9.35 5.37
N PHE A 224 -3.31 8.82 5.69
CA PHE A 224 -2.05 9.50 5.41
C PHE A 224 -1.86 9.72 3.90
N ILE A 225 -2.12 8.68 3.10
CA ILE A 225 -2.06 8.77 1.64
C ILE A 225 -3.12 9.75 1.10
N GLU A 226 -4.34 9.76 1.64
CA GLU A 226 -5.37 10.75 1.29
C GLU A 226 -4.92 12.19 1.61
N SER A 227 -4.23 12.41 2.73
CA SER A 227 -3.63 13.72 3.05
C SER A 227 -2.58 14.15 2.03
N LEU A 228 -1.79 13.22 1.50
CA LEU A 228 -0.81 13.51 0.45
C LEU A 228 -1.50 13.80 -0.89
N VAL A 229 -2.54 13.04 -1.24
CA VAL A 229 -3.38 13.30 -2.42
C VAL A 229 -3.95 14.72 -2.33
N LEU A 230 -4.48 15.10 -1.17
CA LEU A 230 -5.05 16.43 -0.97
C LEU A 230 -4.02 17.52 -1.26
N MET A 231 -2.79 17.40 -0.74
CA MET A 231 -1.69 18.35 -0.98
C MET A 231 -1.37 18.51 -2.47
N VAL A 232 -1.29 17.40 -3.21
CA VAL A 232 -1.02 17.43 -4.66
C VAL A 232 -2.20 18.05 -5.42
N THR A 233 -3.44 17.72 -5.07
CA THR A 233 -4.62 18.29 -5.71
C THR A 233 -4.79 19.78 -5.45
N GLU A 234 -4.50 20.25 -4.23
CA GLU A 234 -4.54 21.66 -3.88
C GLU A 234 -3.50 22.46 -4.66
N ARG A 235 -2.27 21.93 -4.78
CA ARG A 235 -1.23 22.54 -5.61
C ARG A 235 -1.64 22.55 -7.09
N HIS A 236 -2.16 21.44 -7.62
CA HIS A 236 -2.63 21.38 -9.00
C HIS A 236 -3.72 22.42 -9.28
N GLU A 237 -4.69 22.57 -8.38
CA GLU A 237 -5.74 23.60 -8.49
C GLU A 237 -5.15 25.02 -8.42
N GLN A 238 -4.17 25.26 -7.55
CA GLN A 238 -3.48 26.54 -7.44
C GLN A 238 -2.75 26.91 -8.74
N LEU A 239 -2.09 25.95 -9.40
CA LEU A 239 -1.49 26.18 -10.70
C LEU A 239 -2.53 26.56 -11.76
N LEU A 240 -3.66 25.85 -11.80
CA LEU A 240 -4.72 26.14 -12.76
C LEU A 240 -5.24 27.57 -12.56
N ARG A 241 -5.55 27.97 -11.32
CA ARG A 241 -5.96 29.36 -11.01
C ARG A 241 -4.88 30.39 -11.39
N ALA A 242 -3.61 30.10 -11.13
CA ALA A 242 -2.51 30.99 -11.50
C ALA A 242 -2.36 31.12 -13.03
N SER A 243 -2.57 30.04 -13.77
CA SER A 243 -2.55 30.03 -15.24
C SER A 243 -3.71 30.83 -15.83
N GLU A 244 -4.92 30.70 -15.26
CA GLU A 244 -6.11 31.46 -15.65
C GLU A 244 -5.96 32.95 -15.34
N ALA A 245 -5.42 33.30 -14.16
CA ALA A 245 -5.15 34.68 -13.80
C ALA A 245 -4.12 35.35 -14.73
N LYS A 246 -3.06 34.63 -15.11
CA LYS A 246 -2.08 35.10 -16.11
C LYS A 246 -2.73 35.28 -17.49
N ALA A 247 -3.55 34.34 -17.94
CA ALA A 247 -4.25 34.44 -19.21
C ALA A 247 -5.28 35.60 -19.23
N ALA A 248 -5.97 35.86 -18.12
CA ALA A 248 -6.88 36.99 -17.98
C ALA A 248 -6.14 38.33 -17.97
N ALA A 249 -5.00 38.42 -17.26
CA ALA A 249 -4.14 39.59 -17.27
C ALA A 249 -3.55 39.87 -18.67
N GLU A 250 -3.15 38.82 -19.40
CA GLU A 250 -2.67 38.94 -20.78
C GLU A 250 -3.78 39.38 -21.74
N LYS A 251 -5.01 38.86 -21.61
CA LYS A 251 -6.16 39.32 -22.39
C LYS A 251 -6.53 40.79 -22.10
N ALA A 252 -6.44 41.21 -20.83
CA ALA A 252 -6.64 42.60 -20.44
C ALA A 252 -5.53 43.52 -21.01
N ALA A 253 -4.27 43.07 -21.01
CA ALA A 253 -3.14 43.80 -21.57
C ALA A 253 -3.18 43.88 -23.12
N ARG A 254 -3.72 42.87 -23.79
CA ARG A 254 -3.91 42.82 -25.25
C ARG A 254 -5.14 43.60 -25.75
N THR A 255 -5.88 44.29 -24.88
CA THR A 255 -6.95 45.23 -25.27
C THR A 255 -6.47 46.69 -25.14
N PRO A 256 -5.64 47.21 -26.06
CA PRO A 256 -5.28 48.62 -26.06
C PRO A 256 -6.41 49.42 -26.73
N GLY A 257 -7.30 50.04 -25.95
CA GLY A 257 -8.25 50.98 -26.56
C GLY A 257 -9.60 51.18 -25.87
N GLY A 258 -9.65 51.29 -24.55
CA GLY A 258 -10.81 51.84 -23.84
C GLY A 258 -10.41 53.12 -23.14
N LYS A 259 -10.47 54.26 -23.82
CA LYS A 259 -10.13 55.59 -23.26
C LYS A 259 -10.84 55.81 -21.93
N ALA A 260 -10.04 56.20 -20.93
CA ALA A 260 -10.49 56.89 -19.74
C ALA A 260 -11.33 58.12 -20.15
N ALA A 261 -12.59 58.13 -19.73
CA ALA A 261 -13.37 59.35 -19.58
C ALA A 261 -13.66 59.50 -18.08
N ALA A 262 -12.79 60.27 -17.43
CA ALA A 262 -13.07 60.83 -16.12
C ALA A 262 -14.21 61.84 -16.29
N THR A 263 -15.39 61.52 -15.74
CA THR A 263 -16.38 62.54 -15.42
C THR A 263 -17.09 62.16 -14.14
N SER A 264 -16.88 63.01 -13.15
CA SER A 264 -17.59 63.10 -11.89
C SER A 264 -19.11 63.12 -12.05
N SER A 265 -19.81 62.24 -11.33
CA SER A 265 -21.07 62.60 -10.67
C SER A 265 -21.43 61.56 -9.62
N THR A 266 -21.32 61.98 -8.37
CA THR A 266 -22.05 61.51 -7.19
C THR A 266 -23.48 61.08 -7.52
N GLN A 267 -23.86 59.85 -7.18
CA GLN A 267 -25.08 59.57 -6.41
C GLN A 267 -25.13 58.12 -5.92
N GLU A 268 -25.47 58.00 -4.64
CA GLU A 268 -25.78 56.78 -3.92
C GLU A 268 -26.93 56.00 -4.57
N SER A 269 -26.81 54.67 -4.64
CA SER A 269 -27.85 53.75 -4.14
C SER A 269 -27.43 52.29 -4.30
N ALA A 270 -27.84 51.51 -3.30
CA ALA A 270 -27.50 50.12 -3.03
C ALA A 270 -28.12 49.12 -4.06
N PRO A 271 -27.86 47.81 -3.92
CA PRO A 271 -27.73 46.87 -5.03
C PRO A 271 -29.06 46.30 -5.52
N VAL A 272 -29.32 46.35 -6.83
CA VAL A 272 -30.38 45.57 -7.45
C VAL A 272 -29.92 45.01 -8.79
N SER A 273 -29.82 43.67 -8.80
CA SER A 273 -30.18 42.79 -9.92
C SER A 273 -29.38 42.91 -11.22
N GLY A 274 -28.43 41.98 -11.38
CA GLY A 274 -27.61 41.74 -12.58
C GLY A 274 -28.35 41.22 -13.82
N TYR A 275 -29.60 41.64 -14.07
CA TYR A 275 -30.36 41.28 -15.27
C TYR A 275 -30.54 42.43 -16.29
N ALA A 276 -30.27 43.68 -15.90
CA ALA A 276 -30.49 44.85 -16.75
C ALA A 276 -29.46 45.05 -17.87
N GLY A 277 -28.29 44.41 -17.79
CA GLY A 277 -27.23 44.53 -18.81
C GLY A 277 -27.44 43.64 -20.03
N PHE A 278 -28.07 42.48 -19.87
CA PHE A 278 -28.19 41.47 -20.93
C PHE A 278 -29.32 41.80 -21.92
N MET A 279 -30.44 42.35 -21.44
CA MET A 279 -31.55 42.79 -22.30
C MET A 279 -31.16 43.96 -23.21
N SER A 280 -30.27 44.86 -22.76
CA SER A 280 -29.75 45.96 -23.59
C SER A 280 -28.91 45.45 -24.77
N GLN A 281 -28.15 44.36 -24.59
CA GLN A 281 -27.39 43.74 -25.69
C GLN A 281 -28.31 43.09 -26.73
N PHE A 282 -29.39 42.42 -26.31
CA PHE A 282 -30.37 41.88 -27.25
C PHE A 282 -31.14 42.95 -28.01
N GLN A 283 -31.46 44.07 -27.36
CA GLN A 283 -32.09 45.22 -28.03
C GLN A 283 -31.20 45.75 -29.17
N LYS A 284 -29.89 45.83 -28.92
CA LYS A 284 -28.91 46.32 -29.89
C LYS A 284 -28.71 45.35 -31.06
N ILE A 285 -28.71 44.05 -30.81
CA ILE A 285 -28.64 43.02 -31.87
C ILE A 285 -29.91 43.06 -32.73
N ARG A 286 -31.08 43.25 -32.10
CA ARG A 286 -32.36 43.34 -32.82
C ARG A 286 -32.45 44.57 -33.72
N GLU A 287 -31.89 45.70 -33.31
CA GLU A 287 -31.82 46.90 -34.17
C GLU A 287 -30.80 46.73 -35.31
N ALA A 288 -29.66 46.07 -35.07
CA ALA A 288 -28.64 45.82 -36.08
C ALA A 288 -29.10 44.86 -37.20
N VAL A 289 -30.05 43.97 -36.92
CA VAL A 289 -30.62 43.02 -37.91
C VAL A 289 -31.71 43.66 -38.79
N LYS A 290 -32.11 44.92 -38.51
CA LYS A 290 -33.19 45.62 -39.24
C LYS A 290 -32.70 46.70 -40.21
N GLN A 291 -31.38 46.84 -40.41
CA GLN A 291 -30.78 47.61 -41.50
C GLN A 291 -30.22 46.67 -42.56
#